data_AF-A0A4R8DKT7-F1
#
_entry.id   AF-A0A4R8DKT7-F1
#
_cell.length_a   1.000
_cell.length_b   1.000
_cell.length_c   1.000
_cell.angle_alpha   90.00
_cell.angle_beta   90.00
_cell.angle_gamma   90.00
#
_symmetry.space_group_name_H-M   'P 1'
#
loop_
_entity.id
_entity.type
_entity.pdbx_description
1 polymer ?
#
loop_
_entity_poly.entity_id
_entity_poly.type
_entity_poly.pdbx_seq_one_letter_code
_entity_poly.pdbx_strand_id
1 'polypeptide(L)'
;MSNEEGRIFRDAWIAGVTKHYPGEPKPGYVALWEETPDWERESAAAVYEQVRAFVEVSEGNTSKLSREQKGRFVALCWIAQIYRHIPDPKPSYVADWADLPGWQRETDADIFERIEGVN
;
A
#
# COMPACT_ATOMS: atom_id res chain seq x y z
N MET A 1 -13.30 9.86 8.48
CA MET A 1 -12.94 8.43 8.47
C MET A 1 -12.50 7.98 7.08
N SER A 2 -11.91 8.84 6.24
CA SER A 2 -11.22 8.37 5.02
C SER A 2 -9.84 9.03 4.90
N ASN A 3 -9.73 10.28 5.35
CA ASN A 3 -8.48 11.03 5.32
C ASN A 3 -7.42 10.55 6.33
N GLU A 4 -7.79 9.97 7.48
CA GLU A 4 -6.81 9.54 8.47
C GLU A 4 -6.22 8.18 8.11
N GLU A 5 -7.10 7.27 7.71
CA GLU A 5 -6.82 5.94 7.18
C GLU A 5 -5.90 6.02 5.95
N GLY A 6 -6.23 6.90 5.01
CA GLY A 6 -5.39 7.18 3.85
C GLY A 6 -4.03 7.78 4.21
N ARG A 7 -3.97 8.69 5.20
CA ARG A 7 -2.69 9.23 5.72
C ARG A 7 -1.82 8.13 6.30
N ILE A 8 -2.38 7.21 7.09
CA ILE A 8 -1.62 6.09 7.67
C ILE A 8 -1.01 5.21 6.57
N PHE A 9 -1.79 4.86 5.55
CA PHE A 9 -1.28 4.12 4.39
C PHE A 9 -0.16 4.90 3.69
N ARG A 10 -0.38 6.19 3.43
CA ARG A 10 0.58 7.04 2.73
C ARG A 10 1.89 7.20 3.51
N ASP A 11 1.81 7.43 4.80
CA ASP A 11 2.98 7.55 5.68
C ASP A 11 3.78 6.25 5.70
N ALA A 12 3.09 5.10 5.75
CA ALA A 12 3.73 3.78 5.67
C ALA A 12 4.44 3.56 4.33
N TRP A 13 3.81 3.95 3.21
CA TRP A 13 4.45 3.93 1.90
C TRP A 13 5.70 4.81 1.87
N ILE A 14 5.62 6.07 2.33
CA ILE A 14 6.75 7.00 2.31
C ILE A 14 7.90 6.46 3.15
N ALA A 15 7.59 5.92 4.34
CA ALA A 15 8.58 5.29 5.21
C ALA A 15 9.24 4.08 4.54
N GLY A 16 8.46 3.21 3.89
CA GLY A 16 8.96 2.05 3.16
C GLY A 16 9.83 2.43 1.97
N VAL A 17 9.39 3.38 1.14
CA VAL A 17 10.19 3.93 0.03
C VAL A 17 11.51 4.50 0.55
N THR A 18 11.47 5.31 1.61
CA THR A 18 12.68 5.92 2.19
C THR A 18 13.67 4.86 2.69
N LYS A 19 13.17 3.73 3.18
CA LYS A 19 13.98 2.64 3.73
C LYS A 19 14.54 1.70 2.65
N HIS A 20 13.75 1.38 1.63
CA HIS A 20 14.04 0.27 0.71
C HIS A 20 14.39 0.71 -0.71
N TYR A 21 13.94 1.88 -1.16
CA TYR A 21 14.16 2.33 -2.54
C TYR A 21 15.66 2.53 -2.82
N PRO A 22 16.21 1.95 -3.89
CA PRO A 22 17.62 2.13 -4.20
C PRO A 22 17.88 3.55 -4.71
N GLY A 23 18.65 4.31 -3.95
CA GLY A 23 19.04 5.68 -4.30
C GLY A 23 18.01 6.72 -3.87
N GLU A 24 17.95 7.84 -4.60
CA GLU A 24 17.06 8.95 -4.27
C GLU A 24 15.63 8.69 -4.80
N PRO A 25 14.60 8.67 -3.92
CA PRO A 25 13.22 8.49 -4.34
C PRO A 25 12.74 9.61 -5.27
N LYS A 26 11.86 9.26 -6.21
CA LYS A 26 11.19 10.27 -7.04
C LYS A 26 10.31 11.16 -6.16
N PRO A 27 10.20 12.48 -6.43
CA PRO A 27 9.36 13.37 -5.64
C PRO A 27 7.93 12.86 -5.45
N GLY A 28 7.31 12.29 -6.50
CA GLY A 28 5.96 11.71 -6.39
C GLY A 28 5.85 10.54 -5.40
N TYR A 29 6.92 9.75 -5.20
CA TYR A 29 6.89 8.65 -4.24
C TYR A 29 6.84 9.13 -2.80
N VAL A 30 7.34 10.33 -2.53
CA VAL A 30 7.48 10.92 -1.19
C VAL A 30 6.70 12.23 -0.99
N ALA A 31 5.88 12.61 -1.97
CA ALA A 31 5.01 13.79 -1.90
C ALA A 31 4.10 13.75 -0.67
N LEU A 32 3.87 14.91 -0.04
CA LEU A 32 3.09 15.00 1.18
C LEU A 32 1.61 14.63 0.93
N TRP A 33 0.89 14.27 1.98
CA TRP A 33 -0.53 13.91 1.88
C TRP A 33 -1.38 15.02 1.23
N GLU A 34 -1.10 16.27 1.59
CA GLU A 34 -1.79 17.45 1.07
C GLU A 34 -1.59 17.60 -0.46
N GLU A 35 -0.46 17.14 -0.98
CA GLU A 35 -0.09 17.17 -2.40
C GLU A 35 -0.52 15.91 -3.17
N THR A 36 -0.98 14.87 -2.45
CA THR A 36 -1.41 13.60 -3.05
C THR A 36 -2.75 13.78 -3.79
N PRO A 37 -2.93 13.33 -5.04
CA PRO A 37 -4.19 13.49 -5.77
C PRO A 37 -5.40 12.82 -5.09
N ASP A 38 -6.62 13.34 -5.30
CA ASP A 38 -7.84 12.82 -4.66
C ASP A 38 -8.06 11.32 -4.88
N TRP A 39 -7.91 10.84 -6.13
CA TRP A 39 -8.09 9.42 -6.44
C TRP A 39 -7.09 8.53 -5.68
N GLU A 40 -5.87 9.03 -5.46
CA GLU A 40 -4.81 8.30 -4.78
C GLU A 40 -5.07 8.30 -3.26
N ARG A 41 -5.58 9.40 -2.71
CA ARG A 41 -6.06 9.48 -1.33
C ARG A 41 -7.21 8.53 -1.05
N GLU A 42 -8.20 8.47 -1.95
CA GLU A 42 -9.32 7.52 -1.88
C GLU A 42 -8.83 6.07 -1.97
N SER A 43 -7.88 5.81 -2.88
CA SER A 43 -7.26 4.49 -3.04
C SER A 43 -6.52 4.04 -1.79
N ALA A 44 -5.70 4.93 -1.20
CA ALA A 44 -4.97 4.67 0.03
C ALA A 44 -5.92 4.32 1.20
N ALA A 45 -7.00 5.09 1.37
CA ALA A 45 -8.02 4.83 2.38
C ALA A 45 -8.74 3.49 2.13
N ALA A 46 -9.06 3.18 0.88
CA ALA A 46 -9.69 1.91 0.51
C ALA A 46 -8.78 0.72 0.79
N VAL A 47 -7.49 0.80 0.49
CA VAL A 47 -6.54 -0.29 0.78
C VAL A 47 -6.32 -0.44 2.29
N TYR A 48 -6.25 0.67 3.03
CA TYR A 48 -6.24 0.63 4.50
C TYR A 48 -7.40 -0.19 5.06
N GLU A 49 -8.63 0.12 4.66
CA GLU A 49 -9.82 -0.58 5.15
C GLU A 49 -9.84 -2.06 4.75
N GLN A 50 -9.34 -2.39 3.55
CA GLN A 50 -9.23 -3.79 3.13
C GLN A 50 -8.26 -4.58 4.01
N VAL A 51 -7.11 -4.00 4.37
CA VAL A 51 -6.16 -4.64 5.30
C VAL A 51 -6.77 -4.76 6.69
N ARG A 52 -7.35 -3.67 7.23
CA ARG A 52 -7.99 -3.67 8.55
C ARG A 52 -9.09 -4.73 8.65
N ALA A 53 -9.97 -4.80 7.66
CA ALA A 53 -11.04 -5.80 7.61
C ALA A 53 -10.50 -7.23 7.49
N PHE A 54 -9.41 -7.44 6.75
CA PHE A 54 -8.76 -8.75 6.63
C PHE A 54 -8.10 -9.19 7.95
N VAL A 55 -7.51 -8.26 8.71
CA VAL A 55 -7.02 -8.52 10.07
C VAL A 55 -8.18 -8.88 10.99
N GLU A 56 -9.26 -8.10 10.97
CA GLU A 56 -10.45 -8.27 11.83
C GLU A 56 -11.14 -9.62 11.60
N VAL A 57 -11.43 -10.00 10.35
CA VAL A 57 -12.09 -11.27 10.03
C VAL A 57 -11.23 -12.49 10.40
N SER A 58 -9.91 -12.30 10.51
CA SER A 58 -8.99 -13.35 10.95
C SER A 58 -8.84 -13.43 12.48
N GLU A 59 -9.50 -12.54 13.23
CA GLU A 59 -9.30 -12.38 14.68
C GLU A 59 -7.81 -12.14 15.03
N GLY A 60 -7.10 -11.36 14.21
CA GLY A 60 -5.67 -11.05 14.39
C GLY A 60 -4.70 -12.18 14.01
N ASN A 61 -5.17 -13.28 13.41
CA ASN A 61 -4.30 -14.39 12.98
C ASN A 61 -3.44 -14.05 11.75
N THR A 62 -3.64 -12.89 11.11
CA THR A 62 -2.73 -12.34 10.09
C THR A 62 -1.29 -12.19 10.57
N SER A 63 -1.07 -12.10 11.88
CA SER A 63 0.26 -12.13 12.51
C SER A 63 1.09 -13.37 12.15
N LYS A 64 0.45 -14.46 11.73
CA LYS A 64 1.10 -15.71 11.31
C LYS A 64 1.47 -15.74 9.82
N LEU A 65 1.00 -14.78 9.03
CA LEU A 65 1.30 -14.71 7.60
C LEU A 65 2.76 -14.30 7.38
N SER A 66 3.37 -14.83 6.32
CA SER A 66 4.68 -14.36 5.89
C SER A 66 4.61 -12.92 5.37
N ARG A 67 5.73 -12.20 5.41
CA ARG A 67 5.83 -10.85 4.81
C ARG A 67 5.43 -10.83 3.34
N GLU A 68 5.79 -11.88 2.60
CA GLU A 68 5.39 -12.03 1.21
C GLU A 68 3.87 -12.15 1.04
N GLN A 69 3.18 -12.91 1.90
CA GLN A 69 1.71 -12.99 1.86
C GLN A 69 1.06 -11.63 2.17
N LYS A 70 1.61 -10.90 3.16
CA LYS A 70 1.15 -9.56 3.53
C LYS A 70 1.33 -8.55 2.40
N GLY A 71 2.53 -8.49 1.81
CA GLY A 71 2.82 -7.60 0.69
C GLY A 71 1.99 -7.91 -0.55
N ARG A 72 1.82 -9.20 -0.90
CA ARG A 72 0.96 -9.61 -2.02
C ARG A 72 -0.48 -9.13 -1.87
N PHE A 73 -1.00 -9.18 -0.64
CA PHE A 73 -2.35 -8.70 -0.36
C PHE A 73 -2.47 -7.19 -0.64
N VAL A 74 -1.55 -6.38 -0.11
CA VAL A 74 -1.52 -4.92 -0.35
C VAL A 74 -1.38 -4.61 -1.84
N ALA A 75 -0.44 -5.27 -2.53
CA ALA A 75 -0.23 -5.08 -3.96
C ALA A 75 -1.50 -5.36 -4.78
N LEU A 76 -2.20 -6.46 -4.50
CA LEU A 76 -3.45 -6.80 -5.19
C LEU A 76 -4.57 -5.79 -4.91
N CYS A 77 -4.72 -5.36 -3.65
CA CYS A 77 -5.67 -4.32 -3.26
C CYS A 77 -5.39 -3.00 -3.99
N TRP A 78 -4.12 -2.62 -4.12
CA TRP A 78 -3.70 -1.42 -4.85
C TRP A 78 -4.00 -1.52 -6.35
N ILE A 79 -3.66 -2.64 -6.98
CA ILE A 79 -3.96 -2.91 -8.40
C ILE A 79 -5.46 -2.76 -8.68
N ALA A 80 -6.32 -3.27 -7.78
CA ALA A 80 -7.77 -3.09 -7.90
C ALA A 80 -8.19 -1.61 -7.88
N GLN A 81 -7.53 -0.76 -7.08
CA GLN A 81 -7.79 0.68 -7.10
C GLN A 81 -7.27 1.35 -8.38
N ILE A 82 -6.12 0.92 -8.90
CA ILE A 82 -5.61 1.40 -10.19
C ILE A 82 -6.64 1.14 -11.30
N TYR A 83 -7.18 -0.08 -11.41
CA TYR A 83 -8.21 -0.38 -12.41
C TYR A 83 -9.52 0.39 -12.20
N ARG A 84 -9.85 0.75 -10.95
CA ARG A 84 -11.03 1.57 -10.64
C ARG A 84 -10.89 3.01 -11.13
N HIS A 85 -9.70 3.61 -11.00
CA HIS A 85 -9.48 5.04 -11.23
C HIS A 85 -8.76 5.36 -12.54
N ILE A 86 -8.03 4.41 -13.12
CA ILE A 86 -7.23 4.57 -14.34
C ILE A 86 -7.71 3.54 -15.37
N PRO A 87 -8.55 3.94 -16.35
CA PRO A 87 -9.16 2.99 -17.30
C PRO A 87 -8.17 2.22 -18.20
N ASP A 88 -7.02 2.82 -18.50
CA ASP A 88 -5.96 2.20 -19.31
C ASP A 88 -4.60 2.40 -18.61
N PRO A 89 -4.32 1.64 -17.54
CA PRO A 89 -3.12 1.82 -16.75
C PRO A 89 -1.92 1.26 -17.51
N LYS A 90 -0.75 1.90 -17.33
CA LYS A 90 0.51 1.35 -17.82
C LYS A 90 0.74 -0.04 -17.21
N PRO A 91 1.30 -1.02 -17.95
CA PRO A 91 1.58 -2.35 -17.41
C PRO A 91 2.39 -2.33 -16.10
N SER A 92 3.31 -1.37 -15.95
CA SER A 92 4.10 -1.20 -14.73
C SER A 92 3.30 -0.80 -13.49
N TYR A 93 2.09 -0.26 -13.64
CA TYR A 93 1.21 0.10 -12.50
C TYR A 93 0.40 -1.10 -12.00
N VAL A 94 0.30 -2.14 -12.82
CA VAL A 94 -0.50 -3.35 -12.55
C VAL A 94 0.34 -4.62 -12.71
N ALA A 95 1.66 -4.50 -12.50
CA ALA A 95 2.59 -5.61 -12.58
C ALA A 95 2.24 -6.67 -11.53
N ASP A 96 2.32 -7.95 -11.90
CA ASP A 96 2.12 -9.05 -10.97
C ASP A 96 3.27 -9.10 -9.95
N TRP A 97 3.04 -9.76 -8.81
CA TRP A 97 3.98 -9.82 -7.70
C TRP A 97 5.39 -10.28 -8.10
N ALA A 98 5.48 -11.27 -9.00
CA ALA A 98 6.74 -11.80 -9.48
C ALA A 98 7.59 -10.73 -10.21
N ASP A 99 6.92 -9.75 -10.83
CA ASP A 99 7.53 -8.69 -11.63
C ASP A 99 7.76 -7.39 -10.83
N LEU A 100 7.20 -7.29 -9.60
CA LEU A 100 7.43 -6.13 -8.74
C LEU A 100 8.89 -6.05 -8.29
N PRO A 101 9.48 -4.84 -8.23
CA PRO A 101 10.83 -4.69 -7.71
C PRO A 101 10.88 -4.99 -6.20
N GLY A 102 12.01 -5.53 -5.74
CA GLY A 102 12.16 -5.99 -4.35
C GLY A 102 11.87 -4.91 -3.30
N TRP A 103 12.27 -3.67 -3.54
CA TRP A 103 12.00 -2.56 -2.63
C TRP A 103 10.49 -2.27 -2.45
N GLN A 104 9.71 -2.45 -3.52
CA GLN A 104 8.28 -2.20 -3.49
C GLN A 104 7.57 -3.35 -2.76
N ARG A 105 8.00 -4.60 -2.99
CA ARG A 105 7.50 -5.75 -2.22
C ARG A 105 7.70 -5.60 -0.71
N GLU A 106 8.85 -5.08 -0.29
CA GLU A 106 9.12 -4.79 1.12
C GLU A 106 8.30 -3.61 1.65
N THR A 107 8.07 -2.59 0.82
CA THR A 107 7.22 -1.43 1.16
C THR A 107 5.76 -1.86 1.35
N ASP A 108 5.23 -2.71 0.47
CA ASP A 108 3.87 -3.25 0.56
C ASP A 108 3.70 -4.11 1.82
N ALA A 109 4.71 -4.88 2.20
CA ALA A 109 4.71 -5.63 3.45
C ALA A 109 4.74 -4.70 4.68
N ASP A 110 5.58 -3.65 4.67
CA ASP A 110 5.65 -2.65 5.74
C ASP A 110 4.32 -1.89 5.90
N ILE A 111 3.60 -1.61 4.80
CA ILE A 111 2.24 -1.03 4.82
C ILE A 111 1.27 -1.95 5.56
N PHE A 112 1.22 -3.23 5.19
CA PHE A 112 0.34 -4.19 5.85
C PHE A 112 0.59 -4.23 7.36
N GLU A 113 1.86 -4.39 7.75
CA GLU A 113 2.26 -4.50 9.16
C GLU A 113 1.97 -3.20 9.93
N ARG A 114 2.12 -2.04 9.30
CA ARG A 114 1.75 -0.76 9.90
C ARG A 114 0.27 -0.70 10.22
N ILE A 115 -0.58 -1.11 9.28
CA ILE A 115 -2.05 -1.08 9.47
C ILE A 115 -2.48 -2.14 10.49
N GLU A 116 -1.90 -3.34 10.45
CA GLU A 116 -2.14 -4.41 11.43
C GLU A 116 -1.84 -3.98 12.87
N GLY A 117 -0.88 -3.07 13.07
CA GLY A 117 -0.52 -2.53 14.39
C GLY A 117 -1.36 -1.35 14.87
N VAL A 118 -2.31 -0.85 14.07
CA VAL A 118 -3.24 0.22 14.50
C VAL A 118 -4.41 -0.43 15.24
N ASN A 119 -4.52 -0.15 16.54
CA ASN A 119 -5.65 -0.57 17.39
C ASN A 119 -6.79 0.43 17.33
#